data_AF-A0A357YX17-F1
#
_entry.id   AF-A0A357YX17-F1
#
_cell.length_a   1.000
_cell.length_b   1.000
_cell.length_c   1.000
_cell.angle_alpha   90.00
_cell.angle_beta   90.00
_cell.angle_gamma   90.00
#
_symmetry.space_group_name_H-M   'P 1'
#
loop_
_entity.id
_entity.type
_entity.pdbx_description
1 polymer ?
#
loop_
_entity_poly.entity_id
_entity_poly.type
_entity_poly.pdbx_seq_one_letter_code
_entity_poly.pdbx_strand_id
1 'polypeptide(L)'
;MGHTVEQPDIESLVRRNRELEQLEQDHRRMELIFKQQAHNLQERMKEINCLYGISKILEQTGLSLEETFQKVVNIIPPSWQYPEITCAQLLINDQSFRTKNYKNTFWKQQAEIIAYGEPMGILTVCYLEKRPDLDEGAFLAEERSLINAIAEHLGRTIERKMAENELRESRRKLKEQNQQLKEKNIALREVMSQLREEKADLEERVLANVENMLLPLVKKMGDRGSDLDKDYLRLLEENIAQLTSSFGSKICHLNQRLTPRESEICNMIRAGLGSKEIGKMLNISYRSVETYRNHIRKKLGITNKKINLTSYLSGL
;
A
#
# COMPACT_ATOMS: atom_id res chain seq x y z
N MET A 1 45.21 82.81 -58.86
CA MET A 1 44.28 82.04 -58.01
C MET A 1 43.20 81.48 -58.91
N GLY A 2 43.27 80.18 -59.21
CA GLY A 2 42.25 79.50 -60.02
C GLY A 2 42.06 78.12 -59.43
N HIS A 3 41.01 77.95 -58.63
CA HIS A 3 40.60 76.63 -58.16
C HIS A 3 39.86 75.94 -59.29
N THR A 4 40.52 75.00 -59.96
CA THR A 4 39.91 74.10 -60.92
C THR A 4 39.04 73.12 -60.14
N VAL A 5 37.72 73.30 -60.19
CA VAL A 5 36.76 72.34 -59.67
C VAL A 5 36.75 71.16 -60.64
N GLU A 6 37.30 70.00 -60.23
CA GLU A 6 37.17 68.76 -60.99
C GLU A 6 35.69 68.42 -61.14
N GLN A 7 35.18 68.46 -62.36
CA GLN A 7 33.83 68.03 -62.69
C GLN A 7 33.78 66.50 -62.55
N PRO A 8 32.84 65.94 -61.76
CA PRO A 8 32.79 64.49 -61.55
C PRO A 8 32.51 63.76 -62.86
N ASP A 9 33.34 62.76 -63.16
CA ASP A 9 33.23 61.88 -64.31
C ASP A 9 31.87 61.16 -64.29
N ILE A 10 31.11 61.25 -65.39
CA ILE A 10 29.75 60.71 -65.51
C ILE A 10 29.75 59.19 -65.25
N GLU A 11 30.81 58.48 -65.64
CA GLU A 11 30.93 57.04 -65.39
C GLU A 11 31.04 56.72 -63.90
N SER A 12 31.73 57.57 -63.12
CA SER A 12 31.85 57.42 -61.67
C SER A 12 30.50 57.63 -60.97
N LEU A 13 29.68 58.58 -61.42
CA LEU A 13 28.35 58.85 -60.89
C LEU A 13 27.36 57.72 -61.21
N VAL A 14 27.43 57.15 -62.43
CA VAL A 14 26.61 55.99 -62.82
C VAL A 14 26.97 54.75 -62.00
N ARG A 15 28.27 54.50 -61.76
CA ARG A 15 28.71 53.41 -60.88
C ARG A 15 28.19 53.61 -59.45
N ARG A 16 28.32 54.82 -58.91
CA ARG A 16 27.83 55.17 -57.57
C ARG A 16 26.32 54.99 -57.43
N ASN A 17 25.55 55.39 -58.45
CA ASN A 17 24.09 55.20 -58.46
C ASN A 17 23.70 53.71 -58.49
N ARG A 18 24.38 52.88 -59.29
CA ARG A 18 24.15 51.42 -59.27
C ARG A 18 24.50 50.80 -57.91
N GLU A 19 25.58 51.25 -57.27
CA GLU A 19 25.94 50.83 -55.91
C GLU A 19 24.86 51.23 -54.89
N LEU A 20 24.31 52.44 -54.98
CA LEU A 20 23.22 52.91 -54.12
C LEU A 20 21.93 52.11 -54.34
N GLU A 21 21.54 51.84 -55.59
CA GLU A 21 20.38 50.99 -55.92
C GLU A 21 20.53 49.58 -55.34
N GLN A 22 21.73 48.99 -55.45
CA GLN A 22 22.03 47.68 -54.86
C GLN A 22 21.91 47.72 -53.34
N LEU A 23 22.44 48.75 -52.69
CA LEU A 23 22.42 48.91 -51.24
C LEU A 23 21.00 49.16 -50.71
N GLU A 24 20.16 49.88 -51.45
CA GLU A 24 18.74 50.02 -51.14
C GLU A 24 17.94 48.72 -51.26
N GLN A 25 18.27 47.88 -52.24
CA GLN A 25 17.66 46.55 -52.38
C GLN A 25 18.08 45.64 -51.23
N ASP A 26 19.37 45.63 -50.89
CA ASP A 26 19.91 44.87 -49.77
C ASP A 26 19.30 45.32 -48.43
N HIS A 27 19.14 46.63 -48.23
CA HIS A 27 18.48 47.18 -47.04
C HIS A 27 17.01 46.74 -46.95
N ARG A 28 16.24 46.87 -48.03
CA ARG A 28 14.83 46.40 -48.07
C ARG A 28 14.71 44.89 -47.79
N ARG A 29 15.64 44.09 -48.33
CA ARG A 29 15.69 42.65 -48.06
C ARG A 29 16.00 42.37 -46.59
N MET A 30 16.95 43.10 -46.01
CA MET A 30 17.32 42.97 -44.60
C MET A 30 16.17 43.38 -43.67
N GLU A 31 15.45 44.46 -43.99
CA GLU A 31 14.24 44.87 -43.26
C GLU A 31 13.15 43.79 -43.29
N LEU A 32 12.93 43.16 -44.45
CA LEU A 32 11.96 42.08 -44.59
C LEU A 32 12.34 40.87 -43.73
N ILE A 33 13.61 40.46 -43.80
CA ILE A 33 14.14 39.34 -42.98
C ILE A 33 14.02 39.68 -41.50
N PHE A 34 14.38 40.90 -41.10
CA PHE A 34 14.28 41.34 -39.71
C PHE A 34 12.84 41.33 -39.21
N LYS A 35 11.88 41.83 -40.00
CA LYS A 35 10.45 41.77 -39.66
C LYS A 35 9.97 40.33 -39.48
N GLN A 36 10.37 39.42 -40.37
CA GLN A 36 10.02 38.01 -40.25
C GLN A 36 10.62 37.37 -38.99
N GLN A 37 11.90 37.64 -38.70
CA GLN A 37 12.56 37.13 -37.50
C GLN A 37 11.93 37.67 -36.22
N ALA A 38 11.62 38.96 -36.17
CA ALA A 38 10.95 39.58 -35.03
C ALA A 38 9.57 38.96 -34.79
N HIS A 39 8.80 38.72 -35.86
CA HIS A 39 7.51 38.04 -35.77
C HIS A 39 7.65 36.60 -35.23
N ASN A 40 8.55 35.80 -35.81
CA ASN A 40 8.79 34.43 -35.35
C ASN A 40 9.22 34.39 -33.86
N LEU A 41 10.07 35.33 -33.44
CA LEU A 41 10.50 35.43 -32.04
C LEU A 41 9.33 35.78 -31.12
N GLN A 42 8.46 36.69 -31.54
CA GLN A 42 7.29 37.09 -30.77
C GLN A 42 6.32 35.92 -30.57
N GLU A 43 6.05 35.12 -31.61
CA GLU A 43 5.20 33.93 -31.48
C GLU A 43 5.81 32.89 -30.52
N ARG A 44 7.13 32.66 -30.58
CA ARG A 44 7.83 31.80 -29.62
C ARG A 44 7.78 32.31 -28.18
N MET A 45 7.89 33.63 -27.99
CA MET A 45 7.74 34.22 -26.66
C MET A 45 6.32 33.99 -26.10
N LYS A 46 5.28 34.09 -26.93
CA LYS A 46 3.90 33.81 -26.51
C LYS A 46 3.72 32.36 -26.07
N GLU A 47 4.24 31.40 -26.84
CA GLU A 47 4.19 29.97 -26.51
C GLU A 47 4.89 29.68 -25.17
N ILE A 48 6.13 30.15 -25.02
CA ILE A 48 6.93 29.91 -23.82
C ILE A 48 6.26 30.53 -22.59
N ASN A 49 5.77 31.76 -22.70
CA ASN A 49 5.08 32.44 -21.60
C ASN A 49 3.80 31.70 -21.20
N CYS A 50 3.07 31.13 -22.16
CA CYS A 50 1.88 30.33 -21.89
C CYS A 50 2.23 29.07 -21.10
N LEU A 51 3.12 28.24 -21.66
CA LEU A 51 3.48 26.94 -21.09
C LEU A 51 4.14 27.10 -19.73
N TYR A 52 5.05 28.07 -19.58
CA TYR A 52 5.69 28.37 -18.30
C TYR A 52 4.68 28.90 -17.28
N GLY A 53 3.79 29.81 -17.69
CA GLY A 53 2.73 30.33 -16.82
C GLY A 53 1.80 29.23 -16.31
N ILE A 54 1.43 28.31 -17.19
CA ILE A 54 0.61 27.13 -16.87
C ILE A 54 1.36 26.18 -15.94
N SER A 55 2.61 25.82 -16.24
CA SER A 55 3.44 24.97 -15.37
C SER A 55 3.52 25.55 -13.95
N LYS A 56 3.79 26.86 -13.84
CA LYS A 56 3.87 27.56 -12.56
C LYS A 56 2.55 27.52 -11.78
N ILE A 57 1.41 27.63 -12.46
CA ILE A 57 0.10 27.52 -11.82
C ILE A 57 -0.17 26.08 -11.36
N LEU A 58 0.14 25.09 -12.19
CA LEU A 58 -0.11 23.67 -11.90
C LEU A 58 0.80 23.12 -10.79
N GLU A 59 1.95 23.76 -10.55
CA GLU A 59 2.89 23.42 -9.48
C GLU A 59 2.60 24.14 -8.15
N GLN A 60 1.73 25.16 -8.13
CA GLN A 60 1.41 25.88 -6.90
C GLN A 60 0.71 24.98 -5.87
N THR A 61 1.33 24.83 -4.71
CA THR A 61 0.76 24.11 -3.57
C THR A 61 -0.24 24.98 -2.81
N GLY A 62 -1.42 24.44 -2.48
CA GLY A 62 -2.40 25.10 -1.61
C GLY A 62 -3.62 25.69 -2.33
N LEU A 63 -3.65 25.72 -3.66
CA LEU A 63 -4.84 26.06 -4.44
C LEU A 63 -5.77 24.86 -4.58
N SER A 64 -7.07 25.10 -4.69
CA SER A 64 -8.01 24.07 -5.12
C SER A 64 -7.86 23.78 -6.61
N LEU A 65 -8.26 22.59 -7.06
CA LEU A 65 -8.27 22.26 -8.50
C LEU A 65 -9.09 23.27 -9.31
N GLU A 66 -10.20 23.74 -8.75
CA GLU A 66 -11.09 24.73 -9.38
C GLU A 66 -10.37 26.07 -9.60
N GLU A 67 -9.65 26.56 -8.59
CA GLU A 67 -8.86 27.79 -8.70
C GLU A 67 -7.73 27.65 -9.72
N THR A 68 -7.05 26.51 -9.71
CA THR A 68 -5.98 26.18 -10.66
C THR A 68 -6.51 26.17 -12.10
N PHE A 69 -7.62 25.46 -12.35
CA PHE A 69 -8.22 25.37 -13.68
C PHE A 69 -8.71 26.74 -14.18
N GLN A 70 -9.35 27.53 -13.32
CA GLN A 70 -9.77 28.88 -13.70
C GLN A 70 -8.59 29.79 -14.05
N LYS A 71 -7.47 29.69 -13.31
CA LYS A 71 -6.25 30.44 -13.63
C LYS A 71 -5.63 30.01 -14.95
N VAL A 72 -5.59 28.70 -15.24
CA VAL A 72 -5.09 28.18 -16.52
C VAL A 72 -5.90 28.75 -17.68
N VAL A 73 -7.24 28.66 -17.62
CA VAL A 73 -8.13 29.19 -18.66
C VAL A 73 -7.89 30.68 -18.95
N ASN A 74 -7.59 31.47 -17.91
CA ASN A 74 -7.36 32.91 -18.05
C ASN A 74 -6.00 33.26 -18.69
N ILE A 75 -5.03 32.35 -18.73
CA ILE A 75 -3.70 32.57 -19.35
C ILE A 75 -3.69 32.23 -20.84
N ILE A 76 -4.69 31.52 -21.33
CA ILE A 76 -4.76 31.07 -22.73
C ILE A 76 -4.87 32.26 -23.72
N PRO A 77 -5.81 33.22 -23.60
CA PRO A 77 -6.05 34.21 -24.64
C PRO A 77 -4.83 35.04 -25.09
N PRO A 78 -3.96 35.55 -24.19
CA PRO A 78 -2.76 36.30 -24.57
C PRO A 78 -1.78 35.55 -25.48
N SER A 79 -1.86 34.22 -25.53
CA SER A 79 -0.92 33.36 -26.26
C SER A 79 -1.38 33.01 -27.68
N TRP A 80 -2.60 33.40 -28.06
CA TRP A 80 -3.14 33.21 -29.41
C TRP A 80 -2.81 34.42 -30.31
N GLN A 81 -2.97 34.24 -31.62
CA GLN A 81 -2.69 35.24 -32.65
C GLN A 81 -3.52 36.50 -32.45
N TYR A 82 -4.78 36.36 -32.02
CA TYR A 82 -5.70 37.47 -31.78
C TYR A 82 -6.24 37.49 -30.34
N PRO A 83 -5.45 37.94 -29.35
CA PRO A 83 -5.83 37.87 -27.93
C PRO A 83 -7.16 38.54 -27.58
N GLU A 84 -7.43 39.70 -28.17
CA GLU A 84 -8.62 40.53 -27.87
C GLU A 84 -9.96 39.83 -28.18
N ILE A 85 -9.95 38.92 -29.16
CA ILE A 85 -11.12 38.16 -29.58
C ILE A 85 -11.02 36.68 -29.21
N THR A 86 -9.98 36.28 -28.47
CA THR A 86 -9.81 34.91 -28.02
C THR A 86 -10.55 34.69 -26.70
N CYS A 87 -11.23 33.55 -26.59
CA CYS A 87 -11.82 33.09 -25.35
C CYS A 87 -11.61 31.59 -25.18
N ALA A 88 -11.63 31.12 -23.94
CA ALA A 88 -11.35 29.72 -23.63
C ALA A 88 -12.36 29.16 -22.63
N GLN A 89 -12.63 27.86 -22.78
CA GLN A 89 -13.42 27.06 -21.87
C GLN A 89 -12.70 25.75 -21.60
N LEU A 90 -12.59 25.39 -20.33
CA LEU A 90 -12.18 24.08 -19.87
C LEU A 90 -13.39 23.38 -19.27
N LEU A 91 -13.72 22.21 -19.79
CA LEU A 91 -14.73 21.31 -19.25
C LEU A 91 -14.00 20.09 -18.68
N ILE A 92 -14.13 19.83 -17.38
CA ILE A 92 -13.59 18.64 -16.72
C ILE A 92 -14.73 18.03 -15.91
N ASN A 93 -15.05 16.76 -16.17
CA ASN A 93 -16.26 16.12 -15.65
C ASN A 93 -17.50 17.02 -15.89
N ASP A 94 -18.21 17.41 -14.82
CA ASP A 94 -19.39 18.30 -14.89
C ASP A 94 -19.07 19.78 -14.60
N GLN A 95 -17.80 20.14 -14.39
CA GLN A 95 -17.40 21.51 -14.06
C GLN A 95 -16.89 22.25 -15.29
N SER A 96 -17.34 23.50 -15.45
CA SER A 96 -16.93 24.36 -16.56
C SER A 96 -16.24 25.64 -16.06
N PHE A 97 -15.01 25.85 -16.51
CA PHE A 97 -14.20 27.02 -16.25
C PHE A 97 -14.05 27.83 -17.54
N ARG A 98 -14.26 29.15 -17.48
CA ARG A 98 -14.39 29.98 -18.69
C ARG A 98 -13.70 31.33 -18.52
N THR A 99 -13.20 31.89 -19.61
CA THR A 99 -12.81 33.30 -19.64
C THR A 99 -14.06 34.19 -19.56
N LYS A 100 -13.91 35.42 -19.07
CA LYS A 100 -15.03 36.35 -18.89
C LYS A 100 -15.79 36.66 -20.18
N ASN A 101 -15.09 36.71 -21.32
CA ASN A 101 -15.63 37.00 -22.64
C ASN A 101 -16.12 35.75 -23.41
N TYR A 102 -16.21 34.58 -22.76
CA TYR A 102 -16.48 33.33 -23.44
C TYR A 102 -17.81 33.29 -24.19
N LYS A 103 -17.74 32.93 -25.47
CA LYS A 103 -18.88 32.55 -26.30
C LYS A 103 -18.49 31.33 -27.13
N ASN A 104 -19.39 30.35 -27.19
CA ASN A 104 -19.22 29.22 -28.09
C ASN A 104 -19.53 29.70 -29.52
N THR A 105 -18.51 29.75 -30.37
CA THR A 105 -18.61 30.18 -31.76
C THR A 105 -18.24 29.02 -32.70
N PHE A 106 -18.44 29.22 -34.00
CA PHE A 106 -18.02 28.25 -35.02
C PHE A 106 -16.49 28.22 -35.21
N TRP A 107 -15.78 29.31 -34.88
CA TRP A 107 -14.34 29.44 -35.01
C TRP A 107 -13.66 28.95 -33.74
N LYS A 108 -13.55 27.63 -33.60
CA LYS A 108 -13.01 27.01 -32.39
C LYS A 108 -12.09 25.84 -32.69
N GLN A 109 -11.18 25.61 -31.75
CA GLN A 109 -10.37 24.42 -31.67
C GLN A 109 -10.53 23.77 -30.30
N GLN A 110 -10.42 22.44 -30.26
CA GLN A 110 -10.64 21.63 -29.08
C GLN A 110 -9.55 20.58 -28.92
N ALA A 111 -9.13 20.35 -27.69
CA ALA A 111 -8.21 19.29 -27.31
C ALA A 111 -8.81 18.48 -26.15
N GLU A 112 -8.78 17.16 -26.27
CA GLU A 112 -9.19 16.24 -25.21
C GLU A 112 -8.12 16.17 -24.12
N ILE A 113 -8.57 16.15 -22.88
CA ILE A 113 -7.72 15.97 -21.71
C ILE A 113 -7.85 14.51 -21.28
N ILE A 114 -6.76 13.78 -21.43
CA ILE A 114 -6.71 12.35 -21.12
C ILE A 114 -5.96 12.17 -19.80
N ALA A 115 -6.53 11.39 -18.89
CA ALA A 115 -5.86 10.93 -17.67
C ALA A 115 -6.11 9.43 -17.49
N TYR A 116 -5.08 8.66 -17.15
CA TYR A 116 -5.14 7.19 -17.05
C TYR A 116 -5.68 6.50 -18.31
N GLY A 117 -5.49 7.12 -19.49
CA GLY A 117 -6.01 6.62 -20.76
C GLY A 117 -7.48 6.92 -21.03
N GLU A 118 -8.18 7.57 -20.10
CA GLU A 118 -9.61 7.92 -20.24
C GLU A 118 -9.79 9.43 -20.49
N PRO A 119 -10.79 9.83 -21.31
CA PRO A 119 -11.10 11.24 -21.54
C PRO A 119 -11.77 11.85 -20.31
N MET A 120 -11.06 12.75 -19.62
CA MET A 120 -11.54 13.44 -18.41
C MET A 120 -12.21 14.78 -18.69
N GLY A 121 -11.98 15.35 -19.87
CA GLY A 121 -12.42 16.70 -20.18
C GLY A 121 -11.99 17.18 -21.56
N ILE A 122 -12.41 18.40 -21.88
CA ILE A 122 -12.12 19.05 -23.15
C ILE A 122 -11.72 20.50 -22.87
N LEU A 123 -10.57 20.90 -23.42
CA LEU A 123 -10.17 22.30 -23.52
C LEU A 123 -10.63 22.84 -24.88
N THR A 124 -11.34 23.96 -24.86
CA THR A 124 -11.87 24.65 -26.05
C THR A 124 -11.34 26.07 -26.10
N VAL A 125 -10.85 26.49 -27.26
CA VAL A 125 -10.44 27.88 -27.53
C VAL A 125 -11.20 28.37 -28.76
N CYS A 126 -11.79 29.56 -28.66
CA CYS A 126 -12.64 30.14 -29.70
C CYS A 126 -12.21 31.57 -30.04
N TYR A 127 -12.35 31.94 -31.31
CA TYR A 127 -12.38 33.34 -31.74
C TYR A 127 -13.83 33.87 -31.75
N LEU A 128 -14.02 35.12 -31.32
CA LEU A 128 -15.34 35.77 -31.26
C LEU A 128 -15.81 36.31 -32.62
N GLU A 129 -14.92 36.41 -33.59
CA GLU A 129 -15.16 36.95 -34.93
C GLU A 129 -14.50 36.07 -36.00
N LYS A 130 -15.01 36.14 -37.24
CA LYS A 130 -14.37 35.47 -38.37
C LYS A 130 -12.97 36.06 -38.62
N ARG A 131 -12.01 35.19 -38.85
CA ARG A 131 -10.66 35.52 -39.34
C ARG A 131 -10.35 34.72 -40.61
N PRO A 132 -9.34 35.13 -41.40
CA PRO A 132 -8.93 34.38 -42.57
C PRO A 132 -8.61 32.93 -42.22
N ASP A 133 -8.90 32.01 -43.14
CA ASP A 133 -8.51 30.63 -42.97
C ASP A 133 -6.99 30.50 -43.18
N LEU A 134 -6.34 29.77 -42.27
CA LEU A 134 -4.93 29.45 -42.12
C LEU A 134 -4.78 27.91 -42.17
N ASP A 135 -3.99 27.32 -41.28
CA ASP A 135 -3.72 25.88 -41.27
C ASP A 135 -4.91 25.07 -40.75
N GLU A 136 -5.62 25.58 -39.75
CA GLU A 136 -6.76 24.91 -39.12
C GLU A 136 -7.99 25.81 -39.01
N GLY A 137 -8.58 26.15 -40.16
CA GLY A 137 -9.58 27.20 -40.19
C GLY A 137 -8.94 28.50 -39.74
N ALA A 138 -9.47 29.20 -38.74
CA ALA A 138 -8.92 30.49 -38.32
C ALA A 138 -7.61 30.42 -37.48
N PHE A 139 -7.05 29.22 -37.22
CA PHE A 139 -5.93 29.01 -36.29
C PHE A 139 -4.64 28.56 -36.99
N LEU A 140 -3.50 28.87 -36.36
CA LEU A 140 -2.15 28.44 -36.78
C LEU A 140 -1.83 27.02 -36.29
N ALA A 141 -0.95 26.30 -37.00
CA ALA A 141 -0.48 24.98 -36.57
C ALA A 141 0.23 25.00 -35.20
N GLU A 142 0.89 26.09 -34.86
CA GLU A 142 1.51 26.35 -33.57
C GLU A 142 0.46 26.44 -32.44
N GLU A 143 -0.69 27.07 -32.71
CA GLU A 143 -1.79 27.20 -31.75
C GLU A 143 -2.46 25.85 -31.46
N ARG A 144 -2.55 24.98 -32.48
CA ARG A 144 -2.96 23.59 -32.29
C ARG A 144 -1.96 22.84 -31.41
N SER A 145 -0.67 22.99 -31.70
CA SER A 145 0.39 22.36 -30.92
C SER A 145 0.35 22.82 -29.46
N LEU A 146 0.08 24.11 -29.24
CA LEU A 146 -0.03 24.70 -27.91
C LEU A 146 -1.23 24.16 -27.12
N ILE A 147 -2.45 24.14 -27.70
CA ILE A 147 -3.63 23.61 -26.99
C ILE A 147 -3.46 22.13 -26.62
N ASN A 148 -2.83 21.34 -27.50
CA ASN A 148 -2.54 19.93 -27.23
C ASN A 148 -1.54 19.77 -26.08
N ALA A 149 -0.46 20.55 -26.07
CA ALA A 149 0.53 20.53 -24.99
C ALA A 149 -0.10 20.95 -23.64
N ILE A 150 -1.01 21.92 -23.65
CA ILE A 150 -1.76 22.34 -22.46
C ILE A 150 -2.66 21.21 -21.96
N ALA A 151 -3.40 20.57 -22.87
CA ALA A 151 -4.29 19.46 -22.52
C ALA A 151 -3.52 18.27 -21.93
N GLU A 152 -2.36 17.93 -22.49
CA GLU A 152 -1.46 16.91 -21.96
C GLU A 152 -0.95 17.25 -20.54
N HIS A 153 -0.56 18.50 -20.30
CA HIS A 153 -0.10 18.95 -18.98
C HIS A 153 -1.23 18.91 -17.94
N LEU A 154 -2.44 19.32 -18.34
CA LEU A 154 -3.63 19.21 -17.49
C LEU A 154 -3.91 17.74 -17.14
N GLY A 155 -3.84 16.83 -18.11
CA GLY A 155 -4.01 15.39 -17.91
C GLY A 155 -3.04 14.83 -16.87
N ARG A 156 -1.74 15.07 -17.05
CA ARG A 156 -0.69 14.66 -16.08
C ARG A 156 -0.92 15.23 -14.68
N THR A 157 -1.38 16.47 -14.58
CA THR A 157 -1.63 17.11 -13.28
C THR A 157 -2.83 16.48 -12.58
N ILE A 158 -3.88 16.16 -13.34
CA ILE A 158 -5.07 15.45 -12.86
C ILE A 158 -4.68 14.06 -12.34
N GLU A 159 -3.89 13.28 -13.10
CA GLU A 159 -3.37 11.98 -12.66
C GLU A 159 -2.63 12.08 -11.33
N ARG A 160 -1.66 13.01 -11.26
CA ARG A 160 -0.86 13.26 -10.06
C ARG A 160 -1.74 13.59 -8.85
N LYS A 161 -2.72 14.48 -9.02
CA LYS A 161 -3.61 14.90 -7.93
C LYS A 161 -4.55 13.79 -7.47
N MET A 162 -5.06 12.96 -8.38
CA MET A 162 -5.87 11.79 -8.02
C MET A 162 -5.04 10.75 -7.26
N ALA A 163 -3.82 10.45 -7.72
CA ALA A 163 -2.91 9.54 -7.02
C ALA A 163 -2.54 10.03 -5.62
N GLU A 164 -2.28 11.33 -5.44
CA GLU A 164 -2.05 11.94 -4.13
C GLU A 164 -3.24 11.76 -3.18
N ASN A 165 -4.46 11.93 -3.68
CA ASN A 165 -5.68 11.78 -2.89
C ASN A 165 -5.93 10.32 -2.49
N GLU A 166 -5.82 9.38 -3.42
CA GLU A 166 -5.95 7.94 -3.14
C GLU A 166 -4.94 7.47 -2.10
N LEU A 167 -3.67 7.89 -2.24
CA LEU A 167 -2.62 7.57 -1.29
C LEU A 167 -2.95 8.13 0.11
N ARG A 168 -3.49 9.35 0.17
CA ARG A 168 -3.89 9.98 1.44
C ARG A 168 -5.04 9.21 2.10
N GLU A 169 -6.04 8.79 1.34
CA GLU A 169 -7.16 8.00 1.86
C GLU A 169 -6.72 6.62 2.34
N SER A 170 -5.90 5.92 1.55
CA SER A 170 -5.36 4.61 1.91
C SER A 170 -4.51 4.70 3.19
N ARG A 171 -3.67 5.74 3.31
CA ARG A 171 -2.90 5.99 4.54
C ARG A 171 -3.79 6.23 5.75
N ARG A 172 -4.89 6.98 5.59
CA ARG A 172 -5.87 7.20 6.68
C ARG A 172 -6.49 5.87 7.11
N LYS A 173 -7.02 5.07 6.17
CA LYS A 173 -7.62 3.76 6.44
C LYS A 173 -6.64 2.81 7.13
N LEU A 174 -5.39 2.76 6.67
CA LEU A 174 -4.35 1.92 7.27
C LEU A 174 -4.03 2.35 8.71
N LYS A 175 -4.03 3.64 8.99
CA LYS A 175 -3.82 4.17 10.34
C LYS A 175 -4.97 3.77 11.28
N GLU A 176 -6.20 3.87 10.82
CA GLU A 176 -7.40 3.45 11.57
C GLU A 176 -7.37 1.94 11.85
N GLN A 177 -7.08 1.11 10.85
CA GLN A 177 -6.96 -0.34 11.00
C GLN A 177 -5.85 -0.75 11.97
N ASN A 178 -4.68 -0.10 11.89
CA ASN A 178 -3.58 -0.35 12.82
C ASN A 178 -3.96 0.02 14.26
N GLN A 179 -4.73 1.09 14.46
CA GLN A 179 -5.20 1.48 15.78
C GLN A 179 -6.18 0.45 16.35
N GLN A 180 -7.16 0.02 15.55
CA GLN A 180 -8.09 -1.05 15.93
C GLN A 180 -7.38 -2.37 16.25
N LEU A 181 -6.36 -2.72 15.46
CA LEU A 181 -5.57 -3.93 15.68
C LEU A 181 -4.77 -3.84 17.00
N LYS A 182 -4.23 -2.67 17.34
CA LYS A 182 -3.57 -2.45 18.62
C LYS A 182 -4.53 -2.62 19.79
N GLU A 183 -5.72 -2.04 19.71
CA GLU A 183 -6.76 -2.17 20.74
C GLU A 183 -7.20 -3.62 20.93
N LYS A 184 -7.48 -4.34 19.84
CA LYS A 184 -7.79 -5.78 19.89
C LYS A 184 -6.67 -6.60 20.50
N ASN A 185 -5.40 -6.29 20.18
CA ASN A 185 -4.26 -6.97 20.78
C ASN A 185 -4.13 -6.71 22.28
N ILE A 186 -4.44 -5.49 22.74
CA ILE A 186 -4.44 -5.16 24.17
C ILE A 186 -5.54 -5.94 24.88
N ALA A 187 -6.77 -5.88 24.38
CA ALA A 187 -7.91 -6.61 24.95
C ALA A 187 -7.66 -8.13 24.98
N LEU A 188 -7.10 -8.70 23.91
CA LEU A 188 -6.76 -10.12 23.88
C LEU A 188 -5.71 -10.49 24.94
N ARG A 189 -4.67 -9.67 25.12
CA ARG A 189 -3.65 -9.91 26.16
C ARG A 189 -4.26 -9.85 27.56
N GLU A 190 -5.18 -8.93 27.80
CA GLU A 190 -5.88 -8.78 29.07
C GLU A 190 -6.74 -10.01 29.37
N VAL A 191 -7.57 -10.45 28.41
CA VAL A 191 -8.37 -11.68 28.50
C VAL A 191 -7.47 -12.90 28.75
N MET A 192 -6.34 -13.01 28.04
CA MET A 192 -5.39 -14.10 28.24
C MET A 192 -4.73 -14.08 29.63
N SER A 193 -4.55 -12.89 30.22
CA SER A 193 -4.04 -12.76 31.59
C SER A 193 -5.08 -13.23 32.60
N GLN A 194 -6.33 -12.78 32.45
CA GLN A 194 -7.45 -13.19 33.31
C GLN A 194 -7.66 -14.71 33.28
N LEU A 195 -7.66 -15.31 32.08
CA LEU A 195 -7.79 -16.77 31.94
C LEU A 195 -6.65 -17.54 32.62
N ARG A 196 -5.44 -16.99 32.67
CA ARG A 196 -4.31 -17.63 33.37
C ARG A 196 -4.49 -17.55 34.88
N GLU A 197 -4.97 -16.43 35.38
CA GLU A 197 -5.25 -16.22 36.81
C GLU A 197 -6.40 -17.10 37.27
N GLU A 198 -7.54 -17.09 36.58
CA GLU A 198 -8.68 -17.96 36.89
C GLU A 198 -8.32 -19.45 36.86
N LYS A 199 -7.45 -19.84 35.91
CA LYS A 199 -6.95 -21.21 35.85
C LYS A 199 -6.11 -21.54 37.07
N ALA A 200 -5.18 -20.68 37.48
CA ALA A 200 -4.35 -20.90 38.66
C ALA A 200 -5.21 -21.03 39.94
N ASP A 201 -6.21 -20.17 40.10
CA ASP A 201 -7.14 -20.21 41.24
C ASP A 201 -7.98 -21.49 41.25
N LEU A 202 -8.38 -21.99 40.08
CA LEU A 202 -9.08 -23.26 39.98
C LEU A 202 -8.17 -24.43 40.36
N GLU A 203 -6.92 -24.43 39.89
CA GLU A 203 -5.91 -25.43 40.20
C GLU A 203 -5.64 -25.49 41.72
N GLU A 204 -5.48 -24.34 42.37
CA GLU A 204 -5.27 -24.24 43.83
C GLU A 204 -6.48 -24.78 44.62
N ARG A 205 -7.71 -24.41 44.23
CA ARG A 205 -8.92 -24.92 44.90
C ARG A 205 -9.08 -26.43 44.76
N VAL A 206 -8.78 -26.98 43.59
CA VAL A 206 -8.83 -28.43 43.36
C VAL A 206 -7.79 -29.14 44.23
N LEU A 207 -6.56 -28.63 44.30
CA LEU A 207 -5.50 -29.16 45.16
C LEU A 207 -5.91 -29.15 46.63
N ALA A 208 -6.42 -28.01 47.12
CA ALA A 208 -6.88 -27.88 48.50
C ALA A 208 -8.01 -28.88 48.83
N ASN A 209 -8.96 -29.09 47.92
CA ASN A 209 -10.03 -30.08 48.12
C ASN A 209 -9.48 -31.51 48.16
N VAL A 210 -8.52 -31.85 47.31
CA VAL A 210 -7.90 -33.18 47.29
C VAL A 210 -7.12 -33.42 48.59
N GLU A 211 -6.27 -32.48 49.00
CA GLU A 211 -5.42 -32.61 50.18
C GLU A 211 -6.21 -32.62 51.49
N ASN A 212 -7.23 -31.77 51.61
CA ASN A 212 -7.95 -31.60 52.87
C ASN A 212 -9.18 -32.49 53.02
N MET A 213 -9.75 -33.00 51.92
CA MET A 213 -10.96 -33.84 51.96
C MET A 213 -10.73 -35.25 51.43
N LEU A 214 -10.11 -35.41 50.26
CA LEU A 214 -10.02 -36.73 49.62
C LEU A 214 -8.91 -37.59 50.20
N LEU A 215 -7.68 -37.08 50.33
CA LEU A 215 -6.56 -37.83 50.88
C LEU A 215 -6.81 -38.34 52.32
N PRO A 216 -7.40 -37.56 53.25
CA PRO A 216 -7.72 -38.05 54.58
C PRO A 216 -8.73 -39.21 54.59
N LEU A 217 -9.66 -39.25 53.62
CA LEU A 217 -10.60 -40.36 53.47
C LEU A 217 -9.90 -41.61 52.97
N VAL A 218 -9.04 -41.49 51.95
CA VAL A 218 -8.24 -42.63 51.44
C VAL A 218 -7.36 -43.20 52.55
N LYS A 219 -6.67 -42.35 53.31
CA LYS A 219 -5.81 -42.77 54.43
C LYS A 219 -6.60 -43.50 55.53
N LYS A 220 -7.75 -42.97 55.95
CA LYS A 220 -8.63 -43.61 56.95
C LYS A 220 -9.16 -44.97 56.49
N MET A 221 -9.40 -45.16 55.20
CA MET A 221 -9.79 -46.46 54.64
C MET A 221 -8.61 -47.44 54.66
N GLY A 222 -7.38 -46.96 54.41
CA GLY A 222 -6.15 -47.77 54.46
C GLY A 222 -5.85 -48.30 55.84
N ASP A 223 -6.08 -47.50 56.88
CA ASP A 223 -5.86 -47.86 58.28
C ASP A 223 -6.84 -48.93 58.79
N ARG A 224 -7.97 -49.18 58.09
CA ARG A 224 -9.06 -50.09 58.52
C ARG A 224 -9.26 -51.33 57.64
N GLY A 225 -8.59 -51.43 56.48
CA GLY A 225 -8.77 -52.49 55.48
C GLY A 225 -7.86 -53.71 55.62
N SER A 226 -8.21 -54.81 54.94
CA SER A 226 -7.38 -56.03 54.85
C SER A 226 -6.10 -55.81 54.02
N ASP A 227 -5.12 -56.72 54.06
CA ASP A 227 -3.84 -56.52 53.32
C ASP A 227 -4.02 -56.42 51.80
N LEU A 228 -5.06 -57.04 51.20
CA LEU A 228 -5.37 -56.86 49.78
C LEU A 228 -5.97 -55.47 49.48
N ASP A 229 -6.71 -54.88 50.42
CA ASP A 229 -7.32 -53.55 50.25
C ASP A 229 -6.28 -52.42 50.32
N LYS A 230 -5.19 -52.65 51.07
CA LYS A 230 -4.10 -51.67 51.20
C LYS A 230 -3.36 -51.43 49.89
N ASP A 231 -3.16 -52.45 49.06
CA ASP A 231 -2.49 -52.30 47.75
C ASP A 231 -3.36 -51.49 46.77
N TYR A 232 -4.68 -51.70 46.74
CA TYR A 232 -5.61 -50.89 45.93
C TYR A 232 -5.71 -49.44 46.42
N LEU A 233 -5.70 -49.23 47.74
CA LEU A 233 -5.74 -47.90 48.34
C LEU A 233 -4.44 -47.13 48.11
N ARG A 234 -3.29 -47.81 48.11
CA ARG A 234 -2.01 -47.23 47.74
C ARG A 234 -2.00 -46.78 46.28
N LEU A 235 -2.52 -47.61 45.38
CA LEU A 235 -2.63 -47.27 43.96
C LEU A 235 -3.59 -46.08 43.73
N LEU A 236 -4.68 -45.99 44.50
CA LEU A 236 -5.61 -44.86 44.45
C LEU A 236 -4.96 -43.57 44.95
N GLU A 237 -4.23 -43.62 46.07
CA GLU A 237 -3.48 -42.50 46.61
C GLU A 237 -2.42 -42.00 45.62
N GLU A 238 -1.66 -42.92 45.00
CA GLU A 238 -0.68 -42.60 43.95
C GLU A 238 -1.33 -41.98 42.71
N ASN A 239 -2.49 -42.50 42.27
CA ASN A 239 -3.21 -41.93 41.12
C ASN A 239 -3.79 -40.55 41.44
N ILE A 240 -4.32 -40.34 42.64
CA ILE A 240 -4.80 -39.03 43.09
C ILE A 240 -3.63 -38.05 43.12
N ALA A 241 -2.49 -38.44 43.69
CA ALA A 241 -1.27 -37.63 43.71
C ALA A 241 -0.73 -37.33 42.30
N GLN A 242 -0.83 -38.28 41.36
CA GLN A 242 -0.43 -38.06 39.96
C GLN A 242 -1.40 -37.12 39.23
N LEU A 243 -2.71 -37.28 39.40
CA LEU A 243 -3.71 -36.39 38.82
C LEU A 243 -3.55 -34.96 39.35
N THR A 244 -3.24 -34.81 40.64
CA THR A 244 -2.98 -33.49 41.23
C THR A 244 -1.60 -32.93 40.90
N SER A 245 -0.59 -33.76 40.68
CA SER A 245 0.74 -33.31 40.23
C SER A 245 0.69 -32.58 38.88
N SER A 246 -0.32 -32.88 38.05
CA SER A 246 -0.56 -32.18 36.79
C SER A 246 -1.06 -30.74 36.94
N PHE A 247 -1.58 -30.38 38.12
CA PHE A 247 -1.97 -29.01 38.49
C PHE A 247 -0.81 -28.23 39.12
N GLY A 248 0.16 -28.89 39.74
CA GLY A 248 1.30 -28.24 40.42
C GLY A 248 2.61 -28.20 39.63
N SER A 249 2.78 -29.01 38.57
CA SER A 249 4.07 -29.14 37.89
C SER A 249 3.95 -29.23 36.37
N LYS A 250 4.90 -28.59 35.68
CA LYS A 250 5.04 -28.45 34.22
C LYS A 250 5.25 -29.78 33.46
N ILE A 251 4.46 -30.82 33.72
CA ILE A 251 4.52 -32.10 32.99
C ILE A 251 3.24 -32.26 32.18
N CYS A 252 3.16 -31.53 31.06
CA CYS A 252 1.97 -31.57 30.18
C CYS A 252 2.27 -31.97 28.73
N HIS A 253 3.49 -32.40 28.38
CA HIS A 253 3.84 -32.62 26.96
C HIS A 253 4.00 -34.09 26.53
N LEU A 254 4.02 -35.06 27.45
CA LEU A 254 4.11 -36.49 27.11
C LEU A 254 2.75 -37.21 27.14
N ASN A 255 1.86 -36.82 28.06
CA ASN A 255 0.53 -37.46 28.24
C ASN A 255 -0.44 -37.20 27.08
N GLN A 256 -0.19 -36.23 26.19
CA GLN A 256 -1.05 -35.99 25.02
C GLN A 256 -0.86 -37.00 23.87
N ARG A 257 0.18 -37.84 23.89
CA ARG A 257 0.44 -38.81 22.79
C ARG A 257 -0.03 -40.23 23.09
N LEU A 258 -0.23 -40.57 24.36
CA LEU A 258 -0.67 -41.90 24.80
C LEU A 258 -2.20 -41.93 24.93
N THR A 259 -2.80 -43.06 24.55
CA THR A 259 -4.21 -43.35 24.83
C THR A 259 -4.40 -43.60 26.32
N PRO A 260 -5.62 -43.50 26.88
CA PRO A 260 -5.88 -43.76 28.29
C PRO A 260 -5.35 -45.12 28.76
N ARG A 261 -5.53 -46.18 27.95
CA ARG A 261 -5.05 -47.54 28.27
C ARG A 261 -3.52 -47.66 28.23
N GLU A 262 -2.87 -46.96 27.31
CA GLU A 262 -1.40 -46.90 27.28
C GLU A 262 -0.84 -46.08 28.44
N SER A 263 -1.53 -45.02 28.87
CA SER A 263 -1.14 -44.21 30.03
C SER A 263 -1.24 -45.02 31.33
N GLU A 264 -2.34 -45.76 31.51
CA GLU A 264 -2.54 -46.66 32.65
C GLU A 264 -1.42 -47.71 32.73
N ILE A 265 -1.12 -48.37 31.61
CA ILE A 265 -0.02 -49.34 31.51
C ILE A 265 1.34 -48.67 31.72
N CYS A 266 1.55 -47.47 31.19
CA CYS A 266 2.78 -46.69 31.38
C CYS A 266 3.04 -46.39 32.86
N ASN A 267 2.00 -46.03 33.63
CA ASN A 267 2.10 -45.78 35.06
C ASN A 267 2.46 -47.06 35.83
N MET A 268 1.85 -48.20 35.52
CA MET A 268 2.20 -49.49 36.11
C MET A 268 3.64 -49.92 35.78
N ILE A 269 4.14 -49.62 34.59
CA ILE A 269 5.54 -49.88 34.21
C ILE A 269 6.49 -49.00 35.04
N ARG A 270 6.15 -47.73 35.25
CA ARG A 270 6.93 -46.78 36.06
C ARG A 270 7.01 -47.21 37.53
N ALA A 271 5.94 -47.83 38.04
CA ALA A 271 5.90 -48.46 39.37
C ALA A 271 6.73 -49.76 39.48
N GLY A 272 7.40 -50.19 38.40
CA GLY A 272 8.30 -51.35 38.39
C GLY A 272 7.64 -52.68 38.05
N LEU A 273 6.35 -52.70 37.68
CA LEU A 273 5.61 -53.94 37.44
C LEU A 273 5.97 -54.63 36.12
N GLY A 274 6.08 -55.96 36.15
CA GLY A 274 6.35 -56.82 35.00
C GLY A 274 5.12 -57.09 34.14
N SER A 275 5.29 -57.55 32.88
CA SER A 275 4.15 -57.74 31.94
C SER A 275 3.14 -58.77 32.43
N LYS A 276 3.60 -59.77 33.18
CA LYS A 276 2.74 -60.81 33.76
C LYS A 276 1.90 -60.29 34.92
N GLU A 277 2.48 -59.44 35.77
CA GLU A 277 1.80 -58.80 36.90
C GLU A 277 0.75 -57.83 36.38
N ILE A 278 1.14 -56.96 35.45
CA ILE A 278 0.22 -56.02 34.79
C ILE A 278 -0.92 -56.76 34.09
N GLY A 279 -0.64 -57.87 33.42
CA GLY A 279 -1.67 -58.68 32.75
C GLY A 279 -2.69 -59.25 33.75
N LYS A 280 -2.19 -59.76 34.89
CA LYS A 280 -3.05 -60.25 35.97
C LYS A 280 -3.88 -59.12 36.59
N MET A 281 -3.29 -57.95 36.82
CA MET A 281 -3.97 -56.78 37.40
C MET A 281 -5.05 -56.20 36.48
N LEU A 282 -4.79 -56.17 35.17
CA LEU A 282 -5.72 -55.64 34.17
C LEU A 282 -6.72 -56.67 33.63
N ASN A 283 -6.66 -57.91 34.12
CA ASN A 283 -7.41 -59.06 33.60
C ASN A 283 -7.31 -59.22 32.07
N ILE A 284 -6.09 -59.08 31.55
CA ILE A 284 -5.76 -59.27 30.12
C ILE A 284 -4.56 -60.19 29.98
N SER A 285 -4.39 -60.77 28.80
CA SER A 285 -3.20 -61.57 28.50
C SER A 285 -1.92 -60.73 28.66
N TYR A 286 -0.88 -61.31 29.25
CA TYR A 286 0.43 -60.65 29.33
C TYR A 286 0.97 -60.25 27.94
N ARG A 287 0.56 -60.95 26.88
CA ARG A 287 0.89 -60.62 25.49
C ARG A 287 0.25 -59.31 25.03
N SER A 288 -0.95 -59.01 25.52
CA SER A 288 -1.60 -57.72 25.27
C SER A 288 -0.82 -56.59 25.93
N VAL A 289 -0.29 -56.81 27.15
CA VAL A 289 0.58 -55.84 27.83
C VAL A 289 1.89 -55.61 27.07
N GLU A 290 2.51 -56.66 26.53
CA GLU A 290 3.70 -56.53 25.67
C GLU A 290 3.40 -55.72 24.41
N THR A 291 2.21 -55.89 23.84
CA THR A 291 1.74 -55.10 22.69
C THR A 291 1.62 -53.61 23.05
N TYR A 292 0.98 -53.30 24.20
CA TYR A 292 0.91 -51.92 24.70
C TYR A 292 2.28 -51.34 25.02
N ARG A 293 3.20 -52.11 25.62
CA ARG A 293 4.61 -51.70 25.83
C ARG A 293 5.29 -51.29 24.52
N ASN A 294 5.05 -52.04 23.43
CA ASN A 294 5.58 -51.69 22.12
C ASN A 294 4.95 -50.43 21.53
N HIS A 295 3.64 -50.22 21.71
CA HIS A 295 2.97 -48.99 21.29
C HIS A 295 3.52 -47.77 22.04
N ILE A 296 3.71 -47.88 23.35
CA ILE A 296 4.31 -46.84 24.19
C ILE A 296 5.73 -46.51 23.68
N ARG A 297 6.58 -47.53 23.43
CA ARG A 297 7.92 -47.32 22.87
C ARG A 297 7.91 -46.59 21.52
N LYS A 298 6.95 -46.93 20.65
CA LYS A 298 6.76 -46.28 19.34
C LYS A 298 6.37 -44.81 19.50
N LYS A 299 5.43 -44.53 20.40
CA LYS A 299 4.95 -43.17 20.67
C LYS A 299 5.98 -42.29 21.39
N LEU A 300 6.91 -42.91 22.14
CA LEU A 300 8.04 -42.26 22.80
C LEU A 300 9.31 -42.16 21.93
N GLY A 301 9.30 -42.69 20.69
CA GLY A 301 10.46 -42.60 19.79
C GLY A 301 11.70 -43.39 20.24
N ILE A 302 11.50 -44.43 21.05
CA ILE A 302 12.56 -45.33 21.57
C ILE A 302 12.47 -46.75 20.99
N THR A 303 11.66 -46.95 19.95
CA THR A 303 11.65 -48.18 19.17
C THR A 303 13.05 -48.50 18.66
N ASN A 304 13.45 -49.77 18.75
CA ASN A 304 14.75 -50.31 18.31
C ASN A 304 16.00 -49.73 19.00
N LYS A 305 15.86 -48.92 20.05
CA LYS A 305 16.98 -48.50 20.90
C LYS A 305 17.18 -49.50 22.03
N LYS A 306 18.43 -49.83 22.39
CA LYS A 306 18.80 -50.66 23.57
C LYS A 306 18.57 -49.91 24.90
N ILE A 307 17.38 -49.34 25.07
CA ILE A 307 16.96 -48.57 26.24
C ILE A 307 15.87 -49.35 26.96
N ASN A 308 16.04 -49.57 28.27
CA ASN A 308 15.03 -50.18 29.13
C ASN A 308 13.83 -49.22 29.30
N LEU A 309 12.61 -49.69 29.03
CA LEU A 309 11.41 -48.85 29.08
C LEU A 309 11.11 -48.35 30.51
N THR A 310 11.30 -49.18 31.53
CA THR A 310 11.10 -48.80 32.93
C THR A 310 12.09 -47.71 33.35
N SER A 311 13.38 -47.92 33.12
CA SER A 311 14.42 -46.92 33.45
C SER A 311 14.21 -45.60 32.68
N TYR A 312 13.74 -45.68 31.43
CA TYR A 312 13.44 -44.49 30.62
C TYR A 312 12.23 -43.72 31.17
N LEU A 313 11.18 -44.41 31.63
CA LEU A 313 9.97 -43.81 32.16
C LEU A 313 10.13 -43.26 33.59
N SER A 314 11.05 -43.81 34.38
CA SER A 314 11.38 -43.33 35.74
C SER A 314 12.34 -42.14 35.73
N GLY A 315 13.08 -41.91 34.64
CA GLY A 315 13.97 -40.75 34.44
C GLY A 315 13.31 -39.56 33.73
N LEU A 316 12.02 -39.66 33.43
CA LEU A 316 11.16 -38.64 32.82
C LEU A 316 10.19 -38.11 33.86
#